data_AF-A0A956PAW6-F1
#
_entry.id   AF-A0A956PAW6-F1
#
_cell.length_a   1.000
_cell.length_b   1.000
_cell.length_c   1.000
_cell.angle_alpha   90.00
_cell.angle_beta   90.00
_cell.angle_gamma   90.00
#
_symmetry.space_group_name_H-M   'P 1'
#
loop_
_entity.id
_entity.type
_entity.pdbx_description
1 polymer ?
#
loop_
_entity_poly.entity_id
_entity_poly.type
_entity_poly.pdbx_seq_one_letter_code
_entity_poly.pdbx_strand_id
1 'polypeptide(L)'
;MPRRSVSLIAAFASLPFLLGMGALGGEQTGRIPKSLEDQVAAEVTDASGTRVRLEKLNIDGDEFVRARLGRGIVDVPFTEIREVVFGTTEGRVRRARATLADGRAVDVQIDADTEFSGASAVGTYYIQARDIDRIRFDARDRPDPAEAPAAPARAESTTSVPGL
;
A
#
# COMPACT_ATOMS: atom_id res chain seq x y z
N MET A 1 1.88 40.99 -51.85
CA MET A 1 1.26 40.70 -50.55
C MET A 1 1.48 39.21 -50.19
N PRO A 2 2.48 38.86 -49.35
CA PRO A 2 2.57 37.49 -48.79
C PRO A 2 2.84 37.43 -47.28
N ARG A 3 2.66 38.53 -46.53
CA ARG A 3 3.01 38.58 -45.09
C ARG A 3 2.02 37.84 -44.17
N ARG A 4 0.79 37.59 -44.63
CA ARG A 4 -0.27 36.93 -43.82
C ARG A 4 -0.14 35.41 -43.81
N SER A 5 0.38 34.81 -44.89
CA SER A 5 0.49 33.35 -45.04
C SER A 5 1.63 32.75 -44.20
N VAL A 6 2.72 33.50 -44.00
CA VAL A 6 3.84 33.06 -43.15
C VAL A 6 3.43 32.97 -41.66
N SER A 7 2.52 33.86 -41.22
CA SER A 7 2.06 33.90 -39.83
C SER A 7 1.14 32.73 -39.46
N LEU A 8 0.38 32.20 -40.42
CA LEU A 8 -0.51 31.05 -40.21
C LEU A 8 0.26 29.72 -40.16
N ILE A 9 1.34 29.59 -40.93
CA ILE A 9 2.19 28.38 -40.92
C ILE A 9 3.00 28.31 -39.60
N ALA A 10 3.49 29.46 -39.11
CA ALA A 10 4.20 29.52 -37.82
C ALA A 10 3.29 29.18 -36.63
N ALA A 11 2.00 29.55 -36.69
CA ALA A 11 1.04 29.21 -35.63
C ALA A 11 0.64 27.73 -35.62
N PHE A 12 0.65 27.05 -36.77
CA PHE A 12 0.33 25.61 -36.84
C PHE A 12 1.52 24.73 -36.44
N ALA A 13 2.76 25.20 -36.65
CA ALA A 13 3.97 24.48 -36.28
C ALA A 13 4.22 24.41 -34.76
N SER A 14 3.60 25.29 -33.95
CA SER A 14 3.74 25.28 -32.49
C SER A 14 2.72 24.41 -31.76
N LEU A 15 1.63 23.99 -32.42
CA LEU A 15 0.62 23.09 -31.83
C LEU A 15 1.17 21.81 -31.19
N PRO A 16 2.13 21.06 -31.79
CA PRO A 16 2.65 19.85 -31.15
C PRO A 16 3.49 20.14 -29.90
N PHE A 17 4.04 21.35 -29.74
CA PHE A 17 4.79 21.73 -28.55
C PHE A 17 3.90 22.07 -27.35
N LEU A 18 2.65 22.49 -27.57
CA LEU A 18 1.69 22.75 -26.48
C LEU A 18 0.98 21.47 -25.99
N LEU A 19 0.90 20.42 -26.82
CA LEU A 19 0.30 19.14 -26.45
C LEU A 19 1.29 18.19 -25.73
N GLY A 20 2.58 18.54 -25.69
CA GLY A 20 3.64 17.69 -25.11
C GLY A 20 3.82 17.76 -23.59
N MET A 21 3.13 18.67 -22.87
CA MET A 21 3.27 18.81 -21.41
C MET A 21 2.13 18.14 -20.60
N GLY A 22 1.44 17.15 -21.18
CA GLY A 22 0.32 16.45 -20.52
C GLY A 22 0.59 15.02 -20.06
N ALA A 23 1.75 14.42 -20.36
CA ALA A 23 1.93 12.95 -20.27
C ALA A 23 3.10 12.50 -19.37
N LEU A 24 3.37 13.22 -18.28
CA LEU A 24 4.28 12.76 -17.21
C LEU A 24 3.50 12.60 -15.89
N GLY A 25 2.43 11.82 -15.94
CA GLY A 25 1.90 11.15 -14.76
C GLY A 25 2.77 9.94 -14.49
N GLY A 26 3.76 10.09 -13.59
CA GLY A 26 4.70 9.05 -13.23
C GLY A 26 3.98 7.76 -12.83
N GLU A 27 4.16 6.72 -13.63
CA GLU A 27 3.76 5.37 -13.26
C GLU A 27 4.68 4.92 -12.12
N GLN A 28 4.17 4.99 -10.89
CA GLN A 28 4.91 4.58 -9.70
C GLN A 28 5.24 3.09 -9.83
N THR A 29 6.52 2.81 -10.04
CA THR A 29 7.10 1.48 -10.09
C THR A 29 7.00 0.87 -8.70
N GLY A 30 5.97 0.05 -8.47
CA GLY A 30 5.72 -0.59 -7.19
C GLY A 30 4.27 -1.03 -7.00
N ARG A 31 3.58 -1.45 -8.07
CA ARG A 31 2.19 -1.93 -7.96
C ARG A 31 2.17 -3.26 -7.20
N ILE A 32 2.03 -3.19 -5.89
CA ILE A 32 1.53 -4.28 -5.06
C ILE A 32 0.16 -4.67 -5.65
N PRO A 33 -0.12 -5.98 -5.86
CA PRO A 33 -1.28 -6.42 -6.63
C PRO A 33 -2.59 -5.85 -6.07
N LYS A 34 -3.42 -5.30 -6.97
CA LYS A 34 -4.81 -4.90 -6.71
C LYS A 34 -5.73 -6.10 -6.90
N SER A 35 -5.59 -7.14 -6.08
CA SER A 35 -6.56 -8.23 -6.13
C SER A 35 -7.75 -7.83 -5.25
N LEU A 36 -8.96 -7.87 -5.80
CA LEU A 36 -10.22 -7.63 -5.06
C LEU A 36 -10.39 -8.52 -3.81
N GLU A 37 -9.58 -9.57 -3.70
CA GLU A 37 -9.50 -10.50 -2.57
C GLU A 37 -8.69 -9.94 -1.37
N ASP A 38 -7.96 -8.84 -1.54
CA ASP A 38 -7.05 -8.24 -0.54
C ASP A 38 -7.74 -7.21 0.38
N GLN A 39 -9.07 -7.14 0.38
CA GLN A 39 -9.82 -6.26 1.29
C GLN A 39 -9.53 -6.63 2.76
N VAL A 40 -8.69 -5.86 3.44
CA VAL A 40 -8.33 -6.13 4.83
C VAL A 40 -9.33 -5.47 5.76
N ALA A 41 -9.93 -6.29 6.63
CA ALA A 41 -10.71 -5.79 7.74
C ALA A 41 -9.76 -5.26 8.83
N ALA A 42 -10.13 -4.16 9.48
CA ALA A 42 -9.31 -3.54 10.50
C ALA A 42 -10.17 -2.87 11.57
N GLU A 43 -9.64 -2.77 12.78
CA GLU A 43 -10.18 -1.91 13.84
C GLU A 43 -9.32 -0.65 13.94
N VAL A 44 -9.95 0.51 13.74
CA VAL A 44 -9.31 1.81 13.90
C VAL A 44 -9.73 2.39 15.24
N THR A 45 -8.76 2.83 16.04
CA THR A 45 -8.96 3.61 17.26
C THR A 45 -8.51 5.05 16.99
N ASP A 46 -9.42 5.99 17.13
CA ASP A 46 -9.11 7.41 16.99
C ASP A 46 -8.40 7.98 18.24
N ALA A 47 -7.92 9.21 18.14
CA ALA A 47 -7.27 9.92 19.25
C ALA A 47 -8.23 10.25 20.41
N SER A 48 -9.55 10.15 20.22
CA SER A 48 -10.57 10.29 21.27
C SER A 48 -10.87 8.98 22.01
N GLY A 49 -10.34 7.85 21.52
CA GLY A 49 -10.58 6.51 22.03
C GLY A 49 -11.78 5.78 21.39
N THR A 50 -12.44 6.38 20.41
CA THR A 50 -13.53 5.75 19.65
C THR A 50 -12.96 4.64 18.77
N ARG A 51 -13.60 3.45 18.81
CA ARG A 51 -13.21 2.30 18.01
C ARG A 51 -14.21 2.06 16.89
N VAL A 52 -13.72 1.92 15.67
CA VAL A 52 -14.53 1.67 14.48
C VAL A 52 -13.97 0.44 13.76
N ARG A 53 -14.82 -0.58 13.56
CA ARG A 53 -14.48 -1.74 12.75
C ARG A 53 -14.79 -1.44 11.28
N LEU A 54 -13.81 -1.71 10.42
CA LEU A 54 -13.86 -1.51 8.98
C LEU A 54 -13.68 -2.84 8.27
N GLU A 55 -14.47 -3.12 7.23
CA GLU A 55 -14.39 -4.36 6.45
C GLU A 55 -13.46 -4.24 5.22
N LYS A 56 -13.25 -3.01 4.76
CA LYS A 56 -12.51 -2.69 3.53
C LYS A 56 -11.63 -1.47 3.76
N LEU A 57 -10.62 -1.60 4.61
CA LEU A 57 -9.70 -0.50 4.85
C LEU A 57 -8.92 -0.20 3.57
N ASN A 58 -8.80 1.08 3.25
CA ASN A 58 -8.06 1.58 2.10
C ASN A 58 -7.41 2.93 2.45
N ILE A 59 -6.23 3.20 1.88
CA ILE A 59 -5.52 4.48 2.02
C ILE A 59 -5.37 5.09 0.64
N ASP A 60 -5.94 6.28 0.42
CA ASP A 60 -5.85 7.03 -0.85
C ASP A 60 -6.20 6.22 -2.13
N GLY A 61 -6.99 5.14 -2.02
CA GLY A 61 -7.34 4.24 -3.11
C GLY A 61 -6.46 2.99 -3.23
N ASP A 62 -5.51 2.80 -2.32
CA ASP A 62 -4.52 1.72 -2.29
C ASP A 62 -4.63 0.81 -1.03
N GLU A 63 -4.08 -0.41 -1.13
CA GLU A 63 -4.13 -1.49 -0.11
C GLU A 63 -2.80 -1.67 0.64
N PHE A 64 -2.00 -0.60 0.70
CA PHE A 64 -0.71 -0.59 1.38
C PHE A 64 -0.51 0.72 2.17
N VAL A 65 0.29 0.65 3.23
CA VAL A 65 0.76 1.83 3.94
C VAL A 65 2.03 2.30 3.27
N ARG A 66 1.99 3.49 2.66
CA ARG A 66 3.18 4.21 2.22
C ARG A 66 3.81 4.94 3.39
N ALA A 67 5.03 4.58 3.77
CA ALA A 67 5.73 5.19 4.88
C ALA A 67 7.20 5.47 4.55
N ARG A 68 7.78 6.46 5.23
CA ARG A 68 9.22 6.71 5.20
C ARG A 68 9.92 5.85 6.25
N LEU A 69 10.93 5.12 5.80
CA LEU A 69 11.83 4.34 6.64
C LEU A 69 13.27 4.89 6.45
N GLY A 70 13.76 5.61 7.45
CA GLY A 70 15.01 6.35 7.34
C GLY A 70 14.94 7.42 6.24
N ARG A 71 15.74 7.25 5.18
CA ARG A 71 15.72 8.13 3.99
C ARG A 71 14.95 7.55 2.80
N GLY A 72 14.43 6.32 2.93
CA GLY A 72 13.68 5.63 1.89
C GLY A 72 12.17 5.78 2.06
N ILE A 73 11.43 5.46 1.01
CA ILE A 73 9.98 5.25 1.02
C ILE A 73 9.76 3.75 0.87
N VAL A 74 8.85 3.20 1.66
CA VAL A 74 8.44 1.80 1.61
C VAL A 74 6.92 1.74 1.52
N ASP A 75 6.45 0.89 0.63
CA ASP A 75 5.03 0.52 0.53
C ASP A 75 4.88 -0.83 1.23
N VAL A 76 4.16 -0.85 2.36
CA VAL A 76 3.96 -2.06 3.17
C VAL A 76 2.52 -2.54 2.98
N PRO A 77 2.28 -3.71 2.36
CA PRO A 77 0.93 -4.26 2.21
C PRO A 77 0.23 -4.45 3.56
N PHE A 78 -1.07 -4.18 3.64
CA PHE A 78 -1.84 -4.38 4.89
C PHE A 78 -1.78 -5.82 5.40
N THR A 79 -1.64 -6.80 4.50
CA THR A 79 -1.50 -8.23 4.82
C THR A 79 -0.23 -8.57 5.60
N GLU A 80 0.82 -7.73 5.51
CA GLU A 80 2.06 -7.91 6.26
C GLU A 80 2.08 -7.14 7.58
N ILE A 81 1.03 -6.36 7.87
CA ILE A 81 0.94 -5.52 9.07
C ILE A 81 -0.07 -6.13 10.02
N ARG A 82 0.33 -6.30 11.28
CA ARG A 82 -0.56 -6.71 12.35
C ARG A 82 -1.19 -5.52 13.05
N GLU A 83 -0.38 -4.52 13.35
CA GLU A 83 -0.78 -3.35 14.13
C GLU A 83 0.08 -2.14 13.76
N VAL A 84 -0.52 -0.96 13.75
CA VAL A 84 0.18 0.32 13.66
C VAL A 84 -0.25 1.17 14.84
N VAL A 85 0.71 1.61 15.63
CA VAL A 85 0.50 2.56 16.73
C VAL A 85 1.07 3.91 16.33
N PHE A 86 0.24 4.93 16.32
CA PHE A 86 0.61 6.28 15.93
C PHE A 86 1.11 7.06 17.16
N GLY A 87 2.26 7.69 17.01
CA GLY A 87 2.98 8.43 18.06
C GLY A 87 2.73 9.92 17.99
N THR A 88 3.78 10.73 18.01
CA THR A 88 3.67 12.20 17.92
C THR A 88 3.55 12.70 16.48
N THR A 89 2.87 13.83 16.29
CA THR A 89 2.85 14.60 15.03
C THR A 89 3.82 15.76 15.11
N GLU A 90 4.69 15.90 14.11
CA GLU A 90 5.57 17.05 13.90
C GLU A 90 5.27 17.63 12.51
N GLY A 91 4.44 18.68 12.45
CA GLY A 91 3.99 19.26 11.19
C GLY A 91 3.15 18.27 10.36
N ARG A 92 3.63 17.90 9.17
CA ARG A 92 3.02 16.88 8.30
C ARG A 92 3.55 15.47 8.52
N VAL A 93 4.44 15.28 9.48
CA VAL A 93 5.03 13.95 9.74
C VAL A 93 4.41 13.38 11.00
N ARG A 94 3.78 12.21 10.88
CA ARG A 94 3.30 11.41 11.99
C ARG A 94 4.24 10.22 12.18
N ARG A 95 4.87 10.11 13.35
CA ARG A 95 5.66 8.92 13.68
C ARG A 95 4.72 7.78 14.00
N ALA A 96 5.02 6.59 13.54
CA ALA A 96 4.25 5.40 13.83
C ALA A 96 5.16 4.19 14.04
N ARG A 97 4.72 3.26 14.86
CA ARG A 97 5.37 1.97 15.06
C ARG A 97 4.50 0.90 14.45
N ALA A 98 4.97 0.29 13.36
CA ALA A 98 4.30 -0.79 12.67
C ALA A 98 4.83 -2.13 13.19
N THR A 99 3.96 -2.96 13.73
CA THR A 99 4.25 -4.35 14.07
C THR A 99 3.82 -5.21 12.88
N LEU A 100 4.78 -5.89 12.26
CA LEU A 100 4.56 -6.76 11.12
C LEU A 100 3.98 -8.11 11.57
N ALA A 101 3.45 -8.87 10.61
CA ALA A 101 2.87 -10.19 10.84
C ALA A 101 3.87 -11.19 11.44
N ASP A 102 5.17 -11.06 11.11
CA ASP A 102 6.27 -11.87 11.67
C ASP A 102 6.71 -11.44 13.08
N GLY A 103 6.06 -10.44 13.67
CA GLY A 103 6.34 -9.92 15.00
C GLY A 103 7.44 -8.87 15.06
N ARG A 104 8.13 -8.57 13.96
CA ARG A 104 9.09 -7.45 13.92
C ARG A 104 8.36 -6.12 14.06
N ALA A 105 8.95 -5.21 14.83
CA ALA A 105 8.46 -3.84 14.94
C ALA A 105 9.40 -2.89 14.19
N VAL A 106 8.82 -2.02 13.39
CA VAL A 106 9.55 -1.03 12.58
C VAL A 106 8.99 0.36 12.87
N ASP A 107 9.87 1.30 13.22
CA ASP A 107 9.49 2.70 13.38
C ASP A 107 9.50 3.37 12.00
N VAL A 108 8.37 3.94 11.62
CA VAL A 108 8.13 4.56 10.33
C VAL A 108 7.55 5.96 10.50
N GLN A 109 7.56 6.73 9.41
CA GLN A 109 6.95 8.05 9.34
C GLN A 109 5.90 8.09 8.24
N ILE A 110 4.70 8.52 8.56
CA ILE A 110 3.56 8.62 7.64
C ILE A 110 3.20 10.11 7.49
N ASP A 111 2.63 10.49 6.35
CA ASP A 111 2.09 11.84 6.20
C ASP A 111 0.85 12.01 7.12
N ALA A 112 0.83 13.08 7.90
CA ALA A 112 -0.24 13.37 8.85
C ALA A 112 -1.57 13.70 8.16
N ASP A 113 -1.52 14.07 6.86
CA ASP A 113 -2.68 14.37 6.03
C ASP A 113 -3.17 13.14 5.24
N THR A 114 -2.50 11.98 5.34
CA THR A 114 -2.95 10.72 4.71
C THR A 114 -4.34 10.32 5.21
N GLU A 115 -5.25 10.05 4.28
CA GLU A 115 -6.63 9.66 4.57
C GLU A 115 -6.78 8.14 4.57
N PHE A 116 -7.36 7.63 5.65
CA PHE A 116 -7.79 6.25 5.80
C PHE A 116 -9.30 6.22 5.62
N SER A 117 -9.77 5.31 4.78
CA SER A 117 -11.19 5.13 4.51
C SER A 117 -11.60 3.66 4.57
N GLY A 118 -12.87 3.41 4.84
CA GLY A 118 -13.41 2.05 4.78
C GLY A 118 -14.89 1.96 5.07
N ALA A 119 -15.47 0.81 4.73
CA ALA A 119 -16.87 0.51 5.05
C ALA A 119 -17.01 0.11 6.52
N SER A 120 -17.91 0.78 7.24
CA SER A 120 -18.28 0.49 8.64
C SER A 120 -19.77 0.11 8.73
N ALA A 121 -20.22 -0.32 9.91
CA ALA A 121 -21.63 -0.67 10.17
C ALA A 121 -22.62 0.50 9.94
N VAL A 122 -22.16 1.74 10.00
CA VAL A 122 -22.98 2.96 9.88
C VAL A 122 -22.80 3.70 8.55
N GLY A 123 -21.92 3.22 7.68
CA GLY A 123 -21.59 3.84 6.40
C GLY A 123 -20.10 3.90 6.12
N THR A 124 -19.70 4.74 5.16
CA THR A 124 -18.28 4.94 4.85
C THR A 124 -17.63 5.84 5.90
N TYR A 125 -16.56 5.35 6.50
CA TYR A 125 -15.77 6.06 7.49
C TYR A 125 -14.52 6.64 6.83
N TYR A 126 -14.16 7.87 7.22
CA TYR A 126 -12.97 8.58 6.76
C TYR A 126 -12.28 9.19 7.97
N ILE A 127 -10.96 9.06 8.05
CA ILE A 127 -10.16 9.63 9.13
C ILE A 127 -8.73 9.91 8.64
N GLN A 128 -8.13 11.00 9.13
CA GLN A 128 -6.75 11.35 8.80
C GLN A 128 -5.76 10.69 9.77
N ALA A 129 -4.56 10.36 9.28
CA ALA A 129 -3.48 9.76 10.09
C ALA A 129 -3.18 10.53 11.39
N ARG A 130 -3.33 11.85 11.38
CA ARG A 130 -3.12 12.71 12.57
C ARG A 130 -4.10 12.43 13.71
N ASP A 131 -5.30 11.95 13.39
CA ASP A 131 -6.40 11.73 14.33
C ASP A 131 -6.52 10.26 14.73
N ILE A 132 -5.64 9.40 14.23
CA ILE A 132 -5.58 7.98 14.56
C ILE A 132 -4.59 7.77 15.71
N ASP A 133 -5.00 6.95 16.68
CA ASP A 133 -4.12 6.42 17.74
C ASP A 133 -3.57 5.04 17.34
N ARG A 134 -4.45 4.16 16.84
CA ARG A 134 -4.08 2.77 16.52
C ARG A 134 -4.90 2.20 15.38
N ILE A 135 -4.28 1.37 14.56
CA ILE A 135 -4.96 0.48 13.61
C ILE A 135 -4.52 -0.95 13.88
N ARG A 136 -5.49 -1.84 14.05
CA ARG A 136 -5.25 -3.28 14.16
C ARG A 136 -5.85 -3.96 12.96
N PHE A 137 -5.04 -4.70 12.23
CA PHE A 137 -5.47 -5.42 11.04
C PHE A 137 -5.91 -6.83 11.43
N ASP A 138 -7.05 -7.27 10.92
CA ASP A 138 -7.47 -8.66 11.04
C ASP A 138 -6.59 -9.47 10.09
N ALA A 139 -5.66 -10.24 10.67
CA ALA A 139 -4.87 -11.19 9.91
C ALA A 139 -5.84 -12.16 9.23
N ARG A 140 -5.99 -12.05 7.91
CA ARG A 140 -6.61 -13.14 7.16
C ARG A 140 -5.73 -14.37 7.35
N ASP A 141 -6.40 -15.48 7.61
CA ASP A 141 -5.88 -16.81 7.85
C ASP A 141 -4.74 -17.12 6.85
N ARG A 142 -3.50 -16.80 7.25
CA ARG A 142 -2.31 -17.27 6.55
C ARG A 142 -2.18 -18.70 7.04
N PRO A 143 -2.20 -19.72 6.17
CA PRO A 143 -1.86 -21.07 6.59
C PRO A 143 -0.53 -20.98 7.32
N ASP A 144 -0.49 -21.50 8.54
CA ASP A 144 0.69 -21.53 9.38
C ASP A 144 1.89 -21.95 8.51
N PRO A 145 3.04 -21.27 8.52
CA PRO A 145 4.24 -21.77 7.85
C PRO A 145 4.62 -23.21 8.30
N ALA A 146 4.06 -23.72 9.41
CA ALA A 146 4.14 -25.12 9.81
C ALA A 146 3.24 -26.09 9.01
N GLU A 147 2.27 -25.58 8.24
CA GLU A 147 1.32 -26.36 7.43
C GLU A 147 1.63 -26.27 5.92
N ALA A 148 2.85 -25.87 5.54
CA ALA A 148 3.37 -26.24 4.24
C ALA A 148 3.44 -27.79 4.21
N PRO A 149 2.72 -28.50 3.32
CA PRO A 149 2.88 -29.93 3.21
C PRO A 149 4.35 -30.18 2.88
N ALA A 150 5.04 -30.89 3.76
CA ALA A 150 6.40 -31.35 3.54
C ALA A 150 6.46 -31.90 2.11
N ALA A 151 7.25 -31.24 1.27
CA ALA A 151 7.41 -31.63 -0.12
C ALA A 151 7.62 -33.15 -0.16
N PRO A 152 6.87 -33.90 -1.00
CA PRO A 152 7.01 -35.35 -1.01
C PRO A 152 8.49 -35.67 -1.26
N ALA A 153 9.09 -36.35 -0.29
CA ALA A 153 10.45 -36.82 -0.36
C ALA A 153 10.64 -37.46 -1.74
N ARG A 154 11.60 -36.94 -2.51
CA ARG A 154 12.00 -37.51 -3.78
C ARG A 154 12.21 -39.00 -3.55
N ALA A 155 11.38 -39.82 -4.18
CA ALA A 155 11.57 -41.26 -4.22
C ALA A 155 12.97 -41.49 -4.82
N GLU A 156 13.89 -41.93 -3.98
CA GLU A 156 15.18 -42.44 -4.44
C GLU A 156 14.89 -43.69 -5.25
N SER A 157 15.00 -43.56 -6.56
CA SER A 157 14.96 -44.67 -7.50
C SER A 157 16.12 -45.60 -7.18
N THR A 158 15.85 -46.68 -6.44
CA THR A 158 16.75 -47.83 -6.33
C THR A 158 16.98 -48.41 -7.71
N THR A 159 18.10 -48.04 -8.34
CA THR A 159 18.68 -48.78 -9.45
C THR A 159 19.19 -50.12 -8.91
N SER A 160 18.34 -51.14 -9.00
CA SER A 160 18.71 -52.53 -8.82
C SER A 160 19.44 -53.00 -10.08
N VAL A 161 20.77 -53.12 -10.01
CA VAL A 161 21.57 -53.90 -10.97
C VAL A 161 21.71 -55.31 -10.40
N PRO A 162 21.17 -56.36 -11.04
CA PRO A 162 21.62 -57.71 -10.75
C PRO A 162 22.82 -58.01 -11.63
N GLY A 163 23.95 -58.34 -11.00
CA GLY A 163 25.04 -59.03 -11.66
C GLY A 163 24.72 -60.52 -11.83
N LEU A 164 24.90 -61.02 -13.04
CA LEU A 164 25.61 -62.26 -13.42
C LEU A 164 25.34 -62.57 -14.91
#